data_AF-A0A1F9U487-F1
#
_entry.id   AF-A0A1F9U487-F1
#
_cell.length_a   1.000
_cell.length_b   1.000
_cell.length_c   1.000
_cell.angle_alpha   90.00
_cell.angle_beta   90.00
_cell.angle_gamma   90.00
#
_symmetry.space_group_name_H-M   'P 1'
#
loop_
_entity.id
_entity.type
_entity.pdbx_description
1 polymer ?
#
loop_
_entity_poly.entity_id
_entity_poly.type
_entity_poly.pdbx_seq_one_letter_code
_entity_poly.pdbx_strand_id
1 'polypeptide(L)'
;MLKIINRWQLWGILCLFSLIALGFSESNEKSTVQKDLESSALNFGGSHNILYVVVSPEGKKTGHLTSSKYLKEIPNSVSVRNFIENTVTGKLEGGSQIVELYQPSSGTYSLNILGLETGPFNIGISGFSEKGVPTEFVKLSGKIVKNAKHNMKVQFDPKTGIAKVLGNGSIHINTKKIGR
;
A
#
# COMPACT_ATOMS: atom_id res chain seq x y z
N MET A 1 54.57 -17.77 54.75
CA MET A 1 53.99 -16.43 54.54
C MET A 1 52.54 -16.59 54.10
N LEU A 2 51.62 -16.43 55.05
CA LEU A 2 50.17 -16.57 54.85
C LEU A 2 49.59 -15.19 54.46
N LYS A 3 48.94 -15.08 53.30
CA LYS A 3 48.26 -13.86 52.86
C LYS A 3 46.84 -13.83 53.44
N ILE A 4 46.58 -12.80 54.24
CA ILE A 4 45.29 -12.45 54.84
C ILE A 4 44.39 -11.87 53.75
N ILE A 5 43.21 -12.45 53.57
CA ILE A 5 42.17 -11.97 52.65
C ILE A 5 41.26 -11.00 53.41
N ASN A 6 41.05 -9.83 52.81
CA ASN A 6 40.35 -8.68 53.38
C ASN A 6 38.82 -8.87 53.36
N ARG A 7 38.15 -8.40 54.42
CA ARG A 7 36.85 -8.89 54.90
C ARG A 7 35.69 -7.90 54.65
N TRP A 8 35.69 -7.19 53.52
CA TRP A 8 34.80 -6.05 53.26
C TRP A 8 34.08 -6.06 51.90
N GLN A 9 33.59 -7.22 51.43
CA GLN A 9 32.64 -7.26 50.29
C GLN A 9 31.57 -8.33 50.47
N LEU A 10 30.70 -8.15 51.47
CA LEU A 10 29.58 -9.08 51.68
C LEU A 10 28.38 -8.45 52.40
N TRP A 11 27.99 -7.24 52.04
CA TRP A 11 26.74 -6.60 52.53
C TRP A 11 26.11 -5.72 51.45
N GLY A 12 25.72 -6.33 50.33
CA GLY A 12 25.06 -5.65 49.21
C GLY A 12 23.95 -6.47 48.56
N ILE A 13 23.33 -7.38 49.32
CA ILE A 13 22.15 -8.14 48.91
C ILE A 13 21.18 -8.11 50.08
N LEU A 14 20.27 -7.13 50.10
CA LEU A 14 18.94 -7.17 50.72
C LEU A 14 18.39 -5.74 50.67
N CYS A 15 17.66 -5.40 49.62
CA CYS A 15 16.60 -4.38 49.59
C CYS A 15 16.16 -4.18 48.13
N LEU A 16 15.30 -5.08 47.62
CA LEU A 16 14.38 -4.79 46.51
C LEU A 16 13.46 -6.01 46.27
N PHE A 17 12.77 -6.43 47.32
CA PHE A 17 11.53 -7.20 47.20
C PHE A 17 10.47 -6.51 48.06
N SER A 18 10.07 -5.32 47.64
CA SER A 18 8.82 -4.72 48.09
C SER A 18 7.98 -4.36 46.87
N LEU A 19 6.83 -5.03 46.79
CA LEU A 19 5.61 -4.61 46.11
C LEU A 19 5.74 -4.30 44.61
N ILE A 20 5.80 -5.36 43.81
CA ILE A 20 5.16 -5.34 42.49
C ILE A 20 3.65 -5.47 42.73
N ALA A 21 3.02 -4.35 43.07
CA ALA A 21 1.59 -4.11 42.88
C ALA A 21 1.45 -3.04 41.79
N LEU A 22 2.09 -3.27 40.64
CA LEU A 22 1.80 -2.51 39.44
C LEU A 22 0.50 -3.08 38.90
N GLY A 23 -0.57 -2.29 39.06
CA GLY A 23 -1.84 -2.57 38.45
C GLY A 23 -1.64 -2.92 36.98
N PHE A 24 -1.99 -4.14 36.63
CA PHE A 24 -2.55 -4.39 35.31
C PHE A 24 -3.81 -3.54 35.24
N SER A 25 -3.63 -2.28 34.82
CA SER A 25 -4.70 -1.54 34.17
C SER A 25 -4.95 -2.32 32.89
N GLU A 26 -5.90 -3.24 33.00
CA GLU A 26 -6.53 -3.91 31.89
C GLU A 26 -7.14 -2.79 31.06
N SER A 27 -6.34 -2.24 30.14
CA SER A 27 -6.82 -1.30 29.16
C SER A 27 -7.85 -2.07 28.36
N ASN A 28 -9.12 -1.84 28.70
CA ASN A 28 -10.26 -2.09 27.85
C ASN A 28 -10.10 -1.20 26.61
N GLU A 29 -9.09 -1.49 25.80
CA GLU A 29 -8.98 -1.04 24.44
C GLU A 29 -10.00 -1.87 23.69
N LYS A 30 -11.25 -1.44 23.87
CA LYS A 30 -12.40 -1.90 23.11
C LYS A 30 -12.08 -1.49 21.68
N SER A 31 -11.38 -2.38 21.00
CA SER A 31 -10.92 -2.29 19.63
C SER A 31 -12.03 -1.69 18.77
N THR A 32 -11.97 -0.38 18.55
CA THR A 32 -12.78 0.37 17.58
C THR A 32 -12.27 0.09 16.16
N VAL A 33 -11.79 -1.13 15.90
CA VAL A 33 -11.26 -1.58 14.60
C VAL A 33 -12.38 -1.83 13.58
N GLN A 34 -13.64 -1.72 13.98
CA GLN A 34 -14.78 -2.09 13.14
C GLN A 34 -15.70 -0.92 12.76
N LYS A 35 -15.19 0.32 12.61
CA LYS A 35 -16.02 1.46 12.17
C LYS A 35 -15.56 2.15 10.86
N ASP A 36 -14.43 1.71 10.29
CA ASP A 36 -13.92 2.23 9.01
C ASP A 36 -14.38 1.44 7.77
N LEU A 37 -15.18 0.39 7.97
CA LEU A 37 -15.72 -0.46 6.90
C LEU A 37 -16.84 0.21 6.08
N GLU A 38 -17.31 1.40 6.45
CA GLU A 38 -18.40 2.12 5.76
C GLU A 38 -17.83 3.33 5.00
N SER A 39 -16.85 3.11 4.13
CA SER A 39 -16.37 4.17 3.25
C SER A 39 -16.05 3.65 1.86
N SER A 40 -16.34 4.48 0.85
CA SER A 40 -15.94 4.18 -0.52
C SER A 40 -14.43 4.27 -0.66
N ALA A 41 -13.84 3.40 -1.45
CA ALA A 41 -12.41 3.40 -1.73
C ALA A 41 -12.14 3.03 -3.19
N LEU A 42 -11.04 3.51 -3.73
CA LEU A 42 -10.52 3.12 -5.04
C LEU A 42 -9.05 2.78 -4.90
N ASN A 43 -8.72 1.51 -5.15
CA ASN A 43 -7.41 0.96 -4.90
C ASN A 43 -6.78 0.48 -6.21
N PHE A 44 -5.48 0.75 -6.34
CA PHE A 44 -4.64 0.33 -7.45
C PHE A 44 -3.44 -0.41 -6.88
N GLY A 45 -3.17 -1.63 -7.34
CA GLY A 45 -1.98 -2.39 -6.97
C GLY A 45 -1.24 -2.87 -8.20
N GLY A 46 0.04 -2.54 -8.35
CA GLY A 46 0.85 -2.88 -9.52
C GLY A 46 2.15 -3.60 -9.20
N SER A 47 2.73 -4.25 -10.21
CA SER A 47 4.01 -4.94 -10.14
C SER A 47 5.21 -3.98 -9.99
N HIS A 48 6.34 -4.46 -9.47
CA HIS A 48 7.54 -3.66 -9.19
C HIS A 48 8.20 -3.02 -10.43
N ASN A 49 8.04 -3.61 -11.61
CA ASN A 49 8.68 -3.19 -12.86
C ASN A 49 8.01 -1.97 -13.53
N ILE A 50 7.01 -1.38 -12.87
CA ILE A 50 6.34 -0.15 -13.29
C ILE A 50 6.31 0.86 -12.15
N LEU A 51 6.19 2.13 -12.53
CA LEU A 51 5.70 3.19 -11.67
C LEU A 51 4.36 3.66 -12.18
N TYR A 52 3.50 4.12 -11.29
CA TYR A 52 2.31 4.82 -11.72
C TYR A 52 1.90 5.97 -10.80
N VAL A 53 1.20 6.92 -11.43
CA VAL A 53 0.56 8.06 -10.79
C VAL A 53 -0.91 8.04 -11.17
N VAL A 54 -1.77 8.07 -10.16
CA VAL A 54 -3.21 8.26 -10.31
C VAL A 54 -3.49 9.75 -10.33
N VAL A 55 -4.29 10.18 -11.29
CA VAL A 55 -4.75 11.57 -11.45
C VAL A 55 -6.26 11.59 -11.26
N SER A 56 -6.74 12.43 -10.34
CA SER A 56 -8.17 12.60 -10.06
C SER A 56 -8.90 13.34 -11.20
N PRO A 57 -10.24 13.32 -11.22
CA PRO A 57 -11.03 14.10 -12.17
C PRO A 57 -10.71 15.60 -12.16
N GLU A 58 -10.30 16.13 -11.01
CA GLU A 58 -9.91 17.53 -10.82
C GLU A 58 -8.43 17.81 -11.16
N GLY A 59 -7.69 16.79 -11.61
CA GLY A 59 -6.29 16.92 -12.03
C GLY A 59 -5.24 16.74 -10.93
N LYS A 60 -5.65 16.43 -9.69
CA LYS A 60 -4.73 16.19 -8.56
C LYS A 60 -4.07 14.82 -8.66
N LYS A 61 -2.83 14.68 -8.19
CA LYS A 61 -2.00 13.48 -8.41
C LYS A 61 -1.60 12.78 -7.11
N THR A 62 -1.68 11.45 -7.10
CA THR A 62 -1.07 10.61 -6.05
C THR A 62 -0.33 9.43 -6.67
N GLY A 63 0.89 9.15 -6.21
CA GLY A 63 1.72 8.03 -6.68
C GLY A 63 3.20 8.38 -6.80
N HIS A 64 3.91 7.62 -7.62
CA HIS A 64 5.35 7.80 -7.85
C HIS A 64 5.61 8.21 -9.30
N LEU A 65 6.22 9.39 -9.49
CA LEU A 65 6.63 9.87 -10.82
C LEU A 65 7.99 9.30 -11.22
N THR A 66 8.89 9.17 -10.24
CA THR A 66 10.20 8.53 -10.34
C THR A 66 10.44 7.73 -9.06
N SER A 67 11.54 6.96 -8.98
CA SER A 67 11.90 6.25 -7.76
C SER A 67 12.10 7.16 -6.54
N SER A 68 12.48 8.43 -6.75
CA SER A 68 12.72 9.41 -5.68
C SER A 68 11.60 10.45 -5.52
N LYS A 69 10.70 10.58 -6.50
CA LYS A 69 9.66 11.62 -6.50
C LYS A 69 8.28 11.03 -6.27
N TYR A 70 7.77 11.31 -5.07
CA TYR A 70 6.43 10.98 -4.60
C TYR A 70 5.48 12.18 -4.73
N LEU A 71 4.22 11.92 -5.10
CA LEU A 71 3.14 12.90 -5.18
C LEU A 71 1.97 12.48 -4.27
N LYS A 72 1.40 13.44 -3.53
CA LYS A 72 0.22 13.25 -2.68
C LYS A 72 -0.61 14.52 -2.65
N GLU A 73 -1.25 14.80 -3.77
CA GLU A 73 -2.12 15.97 -3.95
C GLU A 73 -3.59 15.60 -3.79
N ILE A 74 -3.98 14.34 -4.05
CA ILE A 74 -5.35 13.87 -3.82
C ILE A 74 -5.57 13.77 -2.30
N PRO A 75 -6.59 14.43 -1.72
CA PRO A 75 -6.91 14.30 -0.30
C PRO A 75 -7.21 12.84 0.08
N ASN A 76 -6.94 12.48 1.33
CA ASN A 76 -7.24 11.15 1.87
C ASN A 76 -6.71 10.00 0.99
N SER A 77 -5.50 10.17 0.47
CA SER A 77 -4.84 9.15 -0.35
C SER A 77 -3.53 8.71 0.26
N VAL A 78 -3.17 7.47 -0.05
CA VAL A 78 -1.91 6.84 0.35
C VAL A 78 -1.31 6.19 -0.89
N SER A 79 0.02 6.29 -1.02
CA SER A 79 0.75 5.50 -1.99
C SER A 79 1.96 4.90 -1.32
N VAL A 80 2.06 3.58 -1.38
CA VAL A 80 3.12 2.78 -0.78
C VAL A 80 3.84 2.04 -1.90
N ARG A 81 5.16 1.97 -1.80
CA ARG A 81 5.97 1.17 -2.71
C ARG A 81 6.90 0.31 -1.88
N ASN A 82 6.82 -0.99 -2.11
CA ASN A 82 7.65 -1.99 -1.47
C ASN A 82 8.49 -2.69 -2.52
N PHE A 83 9.68 -3.11 -2.10
CA PHE A 83 10.58 -3.89 -2.92
C PHE A 83 11.05 -5.12 -2.20
N ILE A 84 11.34 -6.15 -2.97
CA ILE A 84 12.02 -7.34 -2.49
C ILE A 84 13.41 -7.31 -3.14
N GLU A 85 14.42 -7.16 -2.31
CA GLU A 85 15.81 -7.17 -2.72
C GLU A 85 16.41 -8.56 -2.46
N ASN A 86 17.16 -9.08 -3.43
CA ASN A 86 17.93 -10.29 -3.26
C ASN A 86 19.07 -10.03 -2.28
N THR A 87 19.08 -10.75 -1.17
CA THR A 87 20.05 -10.57 -0.09
C THR A 87 21.50 -10.91 -0.46
N VAL A 88 21.71 -11.67 -1.54
CA VAL A 88 23.03 -12.08 -2.04
C VAL A 88 23.56 -11.09 -3.08
N THR A 89 22.70 -10.60 -3.98
CA THR A 89 23.13 -9.76 -5.12
C THR A 89 22.84 -8.27 -4.95
N GLY A 90 21.99 -7.89 -3.99
CA GLY A 90 21.48 -6.54 -3.81
C GLY A 90 20.56 -6.06 -4.93
N LYS A 91 20.13 -6.95 -5.84
CA LYS A 91 19.24 -6.60 -6.95
C LYS A 91 17.79 -6.68 -6.51
N LEU A 92 16.97 -5.76 -7.02
CA LEU A 92 15.52 -5.83 -6.86
C LEU A 92 14.99 -7.02 -7.69
N GLU A 93 14.33 -7.98 -7.03
CA GLU A 93 13.72 -9.16 -7.67
C GLU A 93 12.19 -9.12 -7.63
N GLY A 94 11.62 -8.20 -6.84
CA GLY A 94 10.20 -8.14 -6.64
C GLY A 94 9.74 -6.87 -5.96
N GLY A 95 8.45 -6.85 -5.63
CA GLY A 95 7.81 -5.73 -4.98
C GLY A 95 6.46 -5.39 -5.58
N SER A 96 5.85 -4.37 -4.99
CA SER A 96 4.58 -3.84 -5.42
C SER A 96 4.54 -2.34 -5.21
N GLN A 97 3.72 -1.68 -6.01
CA GLN A 97 3.24 -0.34 -5.69
C GLN A 97 1.74 -0.46 -5.40
N ILE A 98 1.26 0.29 -4.42
CA ILE A 98 -0.15 0.38 -4.06
C ILE A 98 -0.50 1.88 -3.97
N VAL A 99 -1.64 2.26 -4.55
CA VAL A 99 -2.24 3.58 -4.36
C VAL A 99 -3.68 3.35 -3.89
N GLU A 100 -4.02 3.89 -2.73
CA GLU A 100 -5.34 3.82 -2.13
C GLU A 100 -5.91 5.23 -2.03
N LEU A 101 -7.14 5.40 -2.51
CA LEU A 101 -7.90 6.63 -2.38
C LEU A 101 -9.10 6.35 -1.48
N TYR A 102 -9.17 7.02 -0.33
CA TYR A 102 -10.31 6.92 0.58
C TYR A 102 -11.31 8.05 0.29
N GLN A 103 -12.58 7.68 0.22
CA GLN A 103 -13.67 8.58 -0.19
C GLN A 103 -13.41 9.30 -1.54
N PRO A 104 -13.02 8.60 -2.62
CA PRO A 104 -12.74 9.24 -3.90
C PRO A 104 -14.01 9.83 -4.52
N SER A 105 -13.87 10.99 -5.16
CA SER A 105 -14.95 11.62 -5.94
C SER A 105 -15.39 10.74 -7.12
N SER A 106 -16.66 10.87 -7.52
CA SER A 106 -17.14 10.25 -8.76
C SER A 106 -16.47 10.91 -9.96
N GLY A 107 -16.06 10.12 -10.97
CA GLY A 107 -15.50 10.67 -12.19
C GLY A 107 -14.49 9.76 -12.91
N THR A 108 -13.85 10.33 -13.93
CA THR A 108 -12.80 9.64 -14.68
C THR A 108 -11.43 9.97 -14.11
N TYR A 109 -10.79 8.97 -13.53
CA TYR A 109 -9.40 8.99 -13.11
C TYR A 109 -8.49 8.65 -14.29
N SER A 110 -7.29 9.22 -14.31
CA SER A 110 -6.23 8.81 -15.25
C SER A 110 -5.12 8.08 -14.51
N LEU A 111 -4.72 6.91 -15.02
CA LEU A 111 -3.60 6.14 -14.54
C LEU A 111 -2.43 6.31 -15.51
N ASN A 112 -1.42 7.07 -15.09
CA ASN A 112 -0.20 7.28 -15.85
C ASN A 112 0.84 6.25 -15.42
N ILE A 113 1.23 5.36 -16.33
CA ILE A 113 2.15 4.24 -16.08
C ILE A 113 3.48 4.54 -16.77
N LEU A 114 4.59 4.29 -16.08
CA LEU A 114 5.96 4.36 -16.58
C LEU A 114 6.64 3.01 -16.40
N GLY A 115 7.14 2.41 -17.48
CA GLY A 115 7.94 1.18 -17.40
C GLY A 115 9.32 1.45 -16.81
N LEU A 116 9.69 0.75 -15.75
CA LEU A 116 11.05 0.78 -15.20
C LEU A 116 11.95 -0.26 -15.85
N GLU A 117 11.38 -1.41 -16.17
CA GLU A 117 12.06 -2.54 -16.78
C GLU A 117 11.18 -3.17 -17.86
N THR A 118 11.82 -3.71 -18.90
CA THR A 118 11.09 -4.40 -19.97
C THR A 118 10.65 -5.77 -19.46
N GLY A 119 9.34 -6.05 -19.47
CA GLY A 119 8.83 -7.30 -18.96
C GLY A 119 7.31 -7.34 -18.84
N PRO A 120 6.75 -8.47 -18.39
CA PRO A 120 5.33 -8.55 -18.07
C PRO A 120 5.00 -7.63 -16.89
N PHE A 121 3.85 -7.00 -16.91
CA PHE A 121 3.35 -6.22 -15.78
C PHE A 121 1.90 -6.58 -15.49
N ASN A 122 1.46 -6.27 -14.28
CA ASN A 122 0.05 -6.31 -13.92
C ASN A 122 -0.32 -5.11 -13.05
N ILE A 123 -1.57 -4.68 -13.16
CA ILE A 123 -2.21 -3.71 -12.27
C ILE A 123 -3.59 -4.26 -11.93
N GLY A 124 -3.85 -4.47 -10.65
CA GLY A 124 -5.17 -4.71 -10.09
C GLY A 124 -5.84 -3.39 -9.74
N ILE A 125 -7.13 -3.29 -10.04
CA ILE A 125 -7.97 -2.16 -9.66
C ILE A 125 -9.19 -2.72 -8.94
N SER A 126 -9.47 -2.22 -7.75
CA SER A 126 -10.68 -2.53 -6.99
C SER A 126 -11.34 -1.26 -6.52
N GLY A 127 -12.67 -1.26 -6.55
CA GLY A 127 -13.48 -0.21 -5.97
C GLY A 127 -14.36 -0.76 -4.85
N PHE A 128 -14.70 0.11 -3.91
CA PHE A 128 -15.61 -0.16 -2.81
C PHE A 128 -16.69 0.92 -2.82
N SER A 129 -17.94 0.51 -2.65
CA SER A 129 -19.06 1.45 -2.55
C SER A 129 -18.99 2.27 -1.25
N GLU A 130 -19.81 3.31 -1.13
CA GLU A 130 -19.95 4.10 0.10
C GLU A 130 -20.26 3.26 1.35
N LYS A 131 -20.85 2.06 1.16
CA LYS A 131 -21.13 1.08 2.22
C LYS A 131 -19.99 0.07 2.43
N GLY A 132 -18.81 0.35 1.88
CA GLY A 132 -17.64 -0.53 1.87
C GLY A 132 -17.82 -1.86 1.13
N VAL A 133 -18.88 -2.03 0.34
CA VAL A 133 -19.10 -3.27 -0.42
C VAL A 133 -18.09 -3.31 -1.58
N PRO A 134 -17.21 -4.32 -1.67
CA PRO A 134 -16.26 -4.45 -2.77
C PRO A 134 -16.99 -4.80 -4.07
N THR A 135 -16.53 -4.22 -5.18
CA THR A 135 -17.04 -4.54 -6.52
C THR A 135 -16.12 -5.49 -7.29
N GLU A 136 -16.40 -5.67 -8.58
CA GLU A 136 -15.58 -6.46 -9.50
C GLU A 136 -14.12 -5.96 -9.50
N PHE A 137 -13.18 -6.90 -9.41
CA PHE A 137 -11.76 -6.65 -9.52
C PHE A 137 -11.35 -6.61 -10.99
N VAL A 138 -10.76 -5.50 -11.43
CA VAL A 138 -10.26 -5.35 -12.79
C VAL A 138 -8.77 -5.65 -12.80
N LYS A 139 -8.37 -6.66 -13.57
CA LYS A 139 -6.96 -6.97 -13.81
C LYS A 139 -6.52 -6.43 -15.16
N LEU A 140 -5.52 -5.56 -15.13
CA LEU A 140 -4.77 -5.12 -16.29
C LEU A 140 -3.46 -5.91 -16.33
N SER A 141 -3.10 -6.43 -17.49
CA SER A 141 -1.85 -7.15 -17.68
C SER A 141 -1.33 -6.94 -19.08
N GLY A 142 -0.02 -6.93 -19.24
CA GLY A 142 0.60 -6.90 -20.56
C GLY A 142 2.12 -6.97 -20.46
N LYS A 143 2.79 -6.53 -21.51
CA LYS A 143 4.23 -6.33 -21.53
C LYS A 143 4.51 -4.83 -21.61
N ILE A 144 5.37 -4.33 -20.75
CA ILE A 144 5.83 -2.94 -20.80
C ILE A 144 7.29 -2.91 -21.26
N VAL A 145 7.68 -1.82 -21.91
CA VAL A 145 9.07 -1.55 -22.30
C VAL A 145 9.64 -0.53 -21.32
N LYS A 146 10.92 -0.66 -20.98
CA LYS A 146 11.62 0.32 -20.16
C LYS A 146 11.45 1.73 -20.74
N ASN A 147 11.12 2.69 -19.87
CA ASN A 147 10.80 4.09 -20.18
C ASN A 147 9.54 4.33 -21.02
N ALA A 148 8.80 3.28 -21.39
CA ALA A 148 7.51 3.46 -22.07
C ALA A 148 6.51 4.13 -21.12
N LYS A 149 5.73 5.07 -21.66
CA LYS A 149 4.66 5.75 -20.95
C LYS A 149 3.33 5.28 -21.50
N HIS A 150 2.43 4.92 -20.61
CA HIS A 150 1.04 4.59 -20.96
C HIS A 150 0.10 5.42 -20.12
N ASN A 151 -1.03 5.80 -20.71
CA ASN A 151 -2.12 6.45 -20.01
C ASN A 151 -3.36 5.58 -20.16
N MET A 152 -4.06 5.37 -19.07
CA MET A 152 -5.33 4.66 -19.03
C MET A 152 -6.35 5.48 -18.27
N LYS A 153 -7.62 5.34 -18.62
CA LYS A 153 -8.73 6.02 -17.94
C LYS A 153 -9.54 5.01 -17.14
N VAL A 154 -9.95 5.39 -15.94
CA VAL A 154 -10.78 4.57 -15.04
C VAL A 154 -11.96 5.42 -14.60
N GLN A 155 -13.16 5.03 -15.03
CA GLN A 155 -14.39 5.60 -14.49
C GLN A 155 -14.68 4.96 -13.14
N PHE A 156 -14.93 5.79 -12.13
CA PHE A 156 -15.32 5.34 -10.80
C PHE A 156 -16.61 6.03 -10.36
N ASP A 157 -17.46 5.30 -9.65
CA ASP A 157 -18.65 5.82 -8.98
C ASP A 157 -18.71 5.30 -7.53
N PRO A 158 -18.53 6.16 -6.51
CA PRO A 158 -18.52 5.75 -5.10
C PRO A 158 -19.85 5.14 -4.65
N LYS A 159 -20.99 5.49 -5.26
CA LYS A 159 -22.30 4.96 -4.85
C LYS A 159 -22.39 3.46 -5.09
N THR A 160 -21.87 3.01 -6.22
CA THR A 160 -21.87 1.61 -6.63
C THR A 160 -20.56 0.91 -6.29
N GLY A 161 -19.47 1.67 -6.12
CA GLY A 161 -18.10 1.19 -6.00
C GLY A 161 -17.49 0.75 -7.32
N ILE A 162 -18.22 0.83 -8.44
CA ILE A 162 -17.78 0.26 -9.71
C ILE A 162 -16.58 1.04 -10.25
N ALA A 163 -15.49 0.33 -10.54
CA ALA A 163 -14.34 0.84 -11.28
C ALA A 163 -14.32 0.20 -12.69
N LYS A 164 -14.43 1.03 -13.73
CA LYS A 164 -14.43 0.59 -15.14
C LYS A 164 -13.30 1.23 -15.91
N VAL A 165 -12.44 0.41 -16.52
CA VAL A 165 -11.40 0.92 -17.42
C VAL A 165 -12.03 1.37 -18.73
N LEU A 166 -11.72 2.60 -19.16
CA LEU A 166 -12.20 3.20 -20.39
C LEU A 166 -11.13 3.06 -21.49
N GLY A 167 -11.49 2.34 -22.54
CA GLY A 167 -10.68 2.19 -23.76
C GLY A 167 -9.70 1.02 -23.73
N ASN A 168 -9.44 0.47 -24.91
CA ASN A 168 -8.38 -0.51 -25.17
C ASN A 168 -7.10 0.25 -25.49
N GLY A 169 -6.49 0.91 -24.50
CA GLY A 169 -5.11 1.37 -24.68
C GLY A 169 -4.26 0.14 -25.06
N SER A 170 -3.39 0.26 -26.07
CA SER A 170 -2.67 -0.78 -26.83
C SER A 170 -1.83 -1.81 -26.05
N ILE A 171 -2.03 -1.91 -24.75
CA ILE A 171 -1.72 -3.05 -23.91
C ILE A 171 -2.68 -4.18 -24.33
N HIS A 172 -2.17 -5.38 -24.62
CA HIS A 172 -3.03 -6.56 -24.80
C HIS A 172 -3.71 -6.88 -23.46
N ILE A 173 -4.85 -6.23 -23.18
CA ILE A 173 -5.60 -6.45 -21.96
C ILE A 173 -6.35 -7.79 -22.11
N ASN A 174 -5.79 -8.86 -21.57
CA ASN A 174 -6.58 -10.05 -21.26
C ASN A 174 -7.48 -9.71 -20.06
N THR A 175 -8.63 -9.07 -20.30
CA THR A 175 -9.66 -8.90 -19.27
C THR A 175 -10.30 -10.25 -19.00
N LYS A 176 -9.69 -11.07 -18.12
CA LYS A 176 -10.39 -12.23 -17.58
C LYS A 176 -11.27 -11.75 -16.43
N LYS A 177 -12.58 -11.68 -16.68
CA LYS A 177 -13.59 -11.51 -15.64
C LYS A 177 -13.49 -12.70 -14.69
N ILE A 178 -13.04 -12.48 -13.47
CA ILE A 178 -13.02 -13.52 -12.43
C ILE A 178 -14.38 -13.42 -11.74
N GLY A 179 -15.34 -14.21 -12.21
CA GLY A 179 -16.59 -14.43 -11.48
C GLY A 179 -16.28 -15.05 -10.12
N ARG A 180 -16.87 -14.52 -9.06
CA ARG A 180 -16.92 -15.17 -7.75
C ARG A 180 -17.90 -16.32 -7.81
#